data_AF-A0A445MU29-F1
#
_entry.id   AF-A0A445MU29-F1
#
_cell.length_a   1.000
_cell.length_b   1.000
_cell.length_c   1.000
_cell.angle_alpha   90.00
_cell.angle_beta   90.00
_cell.angle_gamma   90.00
#
_symmetry.space_group_name_H-M   'P 1'
#
loop_
_entity.id
_entity.type
_entity.pdbx_description
1 polymer ?
#
loop_
_entity_poly.entity_id
_entity_poly.type
_entity_poly.pdbx_seq_one_letter_code
_entity_poly.pdbx_strand_id
1 'polypeptide(L)' 'MRENEKQERMEISKSETIREDMRRLVANRHNPLLKDGKVDLDRYLDFLNGYNEFINHAPKPFKTIQDRIMKL' A
#
# COMPACT_ATOMS: atom_id res chain seq x y z
N MET A 1 -0.79 20.66 -12.55
CA MET A 1 -1.78 20.99 -11.50
C MET A 1 -2.06 22.48 -11.58
N ARG A 2 -3.32 22.90 -11.43
CA ARG A 2 -3.68 24.32 -11.45
C ARG A 2 -3.35 24.96 -10.10
N GLU A 3 -2.97 26.24 -10.08
CA GLU A 3 -2.54 26.94 -8.86
C GLU A 3 -3.65 27.00 -7.80
N ASN A 4 -4.92 27.11 -8.24
CA ASN A 4 -6.09 27.05 -7.35
C ASN A 4 -6.23 25.71 -6.62
N GLU A 5 -5.93 24.58 -7.28
CA GLU A 5 -6.00 23.24 -6.67
C GLU A 5 -4.93 23.08 -5.57
N LYS A 6 -3.78 23.75 -5.71
CA LYS A 6 -2.74 23.81 -4.68
C LYS A 6 -3.20 24.64 -3.48
N GLN A 7 -3.81 25.79 -3.74
CA GLN A 7 -4.29 26.69 -2.70
C GLN A 7 -5.39 26.03 -1.84
N GLU A 8 -6.38 25.41 -2.49
CA GLU A 8 -7.43 24.65 -1.80
C GLU A 8 -6.85 23.53 -0.95
N ARG A 9 -5.90 22.76 -1.48
CA ARG A 9 -5.21 21.71 -0.71
C ARG A 9 -4.49 22.24 0.53
N MET A 10 -3.87 23.41 0.42
CA MET A 10 -3.18 24.05 1.54
C MET A 10 -4.16 24.53 2.60
N GLU A 11 -5.31 25.06 2.23
CA GLU A 11 -6.35 25.48 3.17
C GLU A 11 -6.97 24.30 3.91
N ILE A 12 -7.32 23.23 3.17
CA ILE A 12 -7.84 21.97 3.72
C ILE A 12 -6.85 21.37 4.73
N SER A 13 -5.55 21.44 4.48
CA SER A 13 -4.51 20.90 5.38
C SER A 13 -4.42 21.63 6.74
N LYS A 14 -4.93 22.85 6.81
CA LYS A 14 -4.98 23.67 8.03
C LYS A 14 -6.24 23.43 8.85
N SER A 15 -7.25 22.77 8.27
CA SER A 15 -8.49 22.45 8.97
C SER A 15 -8.25 21.49 10.13
N GLU A 16 -8.66 21.90 11.33
CA GLU A 16 -8.57 21.08 12.53
C GLU A 16 -9.51 19.87 12.50
N THR A 17 -10.69 20.03 11.90
CA THR A 17 -11.68 18.93 11.77
C THR A 17 -11.13 17.81 10.90
N ILE A 18 -10.49 18.16 9.77
CA ILE A 18 -9.88 17.17 8.88
C ILE A 18 -8.70 16.48 9.55
N ARG A 19 -7.89 17.20 10.33
CA ARG A 19 -6.80 16.58 11.11
C ARG A 19 -7.35 15.59 12.13
N GLU A 20 -8.42 15.95 12.81
CA GLU A 20 -9.03 15.08 13.81
C GLU A 20 -9.66 13.84 13.17
N ASP A 21 -10.36 13.98 12.04
CA ASP A 21 -10.90 12.85 11.29
C ASP A 21 -9.77 11.92 10.79
N MET A 22 -8.67 12.49 10.27
CA MET A 22 -7.51 11.69 9.86
C MET A 22 -6.86 10.96 11.05
N ARG A 23 -6.78 11.58 12.23
CA ARG A 23 -6.30 10.89 13.44
C ARG A 23 -7.20 9.71 13.81
N ARG A 24 -8.52 9.88 13.73
CA ARG A 24 -9.49 8.80 14.01
C ARG A 24 -9.38 7.68 12.98
N LEU A 25 -9.17 8.00 11.70
CA LEU A 25 -8.93 6.99 10.67
C LEU A 25 -7.63 6.22 10.91
N VAL A 26 -6.55 6.90 11.30
CA VAL A 26 -5.27 6.26 11.62
C VAL A 26 -5.38 5.37 12.87
N ALA A 27 -6.04 5.86 13.92
CA ALA A 27 -6.23 5.11 15.16
C ALA A 27 -7.06 3.83 14.95
N ASN A 28 -8.04 3.88 14.05
CA ASN A 28 -8.88 2.74 13.68
C ASN A 28 -8.39 1.99 12.44
N ARG A 29 -7.16 2.28 11.97
CA ARG A 29 -6.63 1.62 10.78
C ARG A 29 -6.37 0.15 11.11
N HIS A 30 -7.33 -0.69 10.74
CA HIS A 30 -7.12 -2.13 10.73
C HIS A 30 -5.94 -2.43 9.81
N ASN A 31 -4.90 -3.07 10.34
CA ASN A 31 -3.83 -3.61 9.50
C ASN A 31 -4.24 -5.03 9.10
N PRO A 32 -4.72 -5.26 7.87
CA PRO A 32 -5.19 -6.59 7.45
C PRO A 32 -4.08 -7.65 7.47
N LEU A 33 -2.81 -7.23 7.49
CA LEU A 33 -1.64 -8.09 7.56
C LEU A 33 -1.26 -8.50 8.99
N LEU A 34 -1.89 -7.91 10.01
CA LEU A 34 -1.69 -8.26 11.41
C LEU A 34 -2.89 -9.05 11.92
N LYS A 35 -2.64 -10.27 12.39
CA LYS A 35 -3.62 -11.10 13.11
C LYS A 35 -3.03 -11.42 14.48
N ASP A 36 -3.73 -11.05 15.54
CA ASP A 36 -3.31 -11.25 16.94
C ASP A 36 -1.90 -10.73 17.24
N GLY A 37 -1.54 -9.58 16.64
CA GLY A 37 -0.24 -8.94 16.81
C GLY A 37 0.92 -9.62 16.05
N LYS A 38 0.65 -10.69 15.29
CA LYS A 38 1.62 -11.35 14.42
C LYS A 38 1.32 -11.05 12.96
N VAL A 39 2.38 -10.95 12.17
CA VAL A 39 2.25 -10.81 10.71
C VAL A 39 1.73 -12.12 10.15
N ASP A 40 0.60 -12.06 9.46
CA ASP A 40 -0.01 -13.19 8.78
C ASP A 40 0.46 -13.17 7.32
N LEU A 41 1.47 -14.00 7.01
CA LEU A 41 2.09 -14.07 5.69
C LEU A 41 1.13 -14.65 4.64
N ASP A 42 0.19 -15.50 5.03
CA ASP A 42 -0.79 -16.08 4.12
C ASP A 42 -1.76 -14.98 3.65
N ARG A 43 -2.26 -14.15 4.58
CA ARG A 43 -3.07 -12.98 4.23
C ARG A 43 -2.32 -11.97 3.35
N TYR A 44 -1.00 -11.85 3.54
CA TYR A 44 -0.18 -11.00 2.70
C TYR A 44 -0.09 -11.53 1.26
N LEU A 45 0.09 -12.84 1.10
CA LEU A 45 0.10 -13.48 -0.22
C LEU A 45 -1.26 -13.34 -0.92
N ASP A 46 -2.36 -13.55 -0.20
CA ASP A 46 -3.72 -13.35 -0.73
C ASP A 46 -3.94 -11.91 -1.21
N PHE A 47 -3.50 -10.93 -0.41
CA PHE A 47 -3.57 -9.51 -0.80
C PHE A 47 -2.77 -9.24 -2.07
N LEU A 48 -1.53 -9.73 -2.17
CA LEU A 48 -0.70 -9.53 -3.36
C LEU A 48 -1.31 -10.16 -4.61
N ASN A 49 -1.87 -11.37 -4.48
CA ASN A 49 -2.52 -12.06 -5.58
C ASN A 49 -3.77 -11.31 -6.05
N GLY A 50 -4.67 -10.94 -5.13
CA GLY A 50 -5.87 -10.17 -5.45
C GLY A 50 -5.55 -8.78 -6.01
N TYR A 51 -4.50 -8.12 -5.51
CA TYR A 51 -4.05 -6.83 -6.05
C TYR A 51 -3.49 -6.97 -7.47
N ASN A 52 -2.70 -8.01 -7.73
CA ASN A 52 -2.20 -8.32 -9.07
C ASN A 52 -3.35 -8.56 -10.05
N GLU A 53 -4.38 -9.31 -9.65
CA GLU A 53 -5.60 -9.49 -10.45
C GLU A 53 -6.32 -8.15 -10.69
N PHE A 54 -6.51 -7.35 -9.65
CA PHE A 54 -7.19 -6.06 -9.72
C PHE A 54 -6.52 -5.09 -10.72
N ILE A 55 -5.19 -5.02 -10.74
CA ILE A 55 -4.46 -4.14 -11.67
C ILE A 55 -4.25 -4.79 -13.05
N ASN A 56 -4.83 -5.97 -13.30
CA ASN A 56 -4.59 -6.79 -14.49
C ASN A 56 -3.09 -7.06 -14.72
N HIS A 57 -2.33 -7.29 -13.65
CA HIS A 57 -0.93 -7.63 -13.75
C HIS A 57 -0.79 -9.00 -14.40
N ALA A 58 -0.22 -9.04 -15.61
CA ALA A 58 0.15 -10.30 -16.23
C ALA A 58 1.33 -10.92 -15.43
N PRO A 59 1.23 -12.19 -15.00
CA PRO A 59 2.33 -12.90 -14.38
C PRO A 59 3.57 -12.81 -15.28
N LYS A 60 4.70 -12.36 -14.72
CA LYS A 60 5.96 -12.37 -15.48
C LYS A 60 6.29 -13.82 -15.84
N PRO A 61 6.61 -14.13 -17.11
CA PRO A 61 7.08 -15.47 -17.47
C PRO A 61 8.33 -15.78 -16.66
N PHE A 62 8.39 -17.00 -16.12
CA PHE A 62 9.55 -17.46 -15.39
C PHE A 62 10.80 -17.31 -16.26
N LYS A 63 11.83 -16.65 -15.71
CA LYS A 63 13.16 -16.59 -16.32
C LYS A 63 14.12 -17.31 -15.40
N THR A 64 14.86 -18.26 -15.94
CA THR A 64 15.93 -18.94 -15.22
C THR A 64 16.87 -17.88 -14.66
N ILE A 65 17.14 -17.95 -13.35
CA ILE A 65 18.12 -17.08 -12.70
C ILE A 65 19.48 -17.47 -13.27
N GLN A 66 19.98 -16.67 -14.21
CA GLN A 66 21.34 -16.80 -14.73
C GLN A 66 22.24 -15.90 -13.88
N ASP A 67 22.87 -16.49 -12.88
CA ASP A 67 23.98 -15.83 -12.20
C ASP A 67 25.22 -15.88 -13.12
N ARG A 68 25.88 -14.73 -13.27
CA ARG A 68 27.14 -14.64 -14.04
C ARG A 68 28.27 -15.36 -13.31
N ILE A 69 28.16 -15.53 -12.00
CA ILE A 69 29.17 -16.19 -11.15
C ILE A 69 28.43 -17.08 -10.14
N MET A 70 28.06 -18.29 -10.53
CA MET A 70 27.69 -19.31 -9.54
C MET A 70 28.95 -19.73 -8.79
N LYS A 71 29.14 -19.22 -7.56
CA LYS A 71 30.09 -19.82 -6.61
C LYS A 71 29.37 -20.89 -5.80
N LEU A 72 29.84 -22.12 -5.95
CA LEU A 72 29.54 -23.25 -5.07
C LEU A 72 30.10 -23.03 -3.67
#